data_AF-A0A347WD95-F1
#
_entry.id   AF-A0A347WD95-F1
#
_cell.length_a   1.000
_cell.length_b   1.000
_cell.length_c   1.000
_cell.angle_alpha   90.00
_cell.angle_beta   90.00
_cell.angle_gamma   90.00
#
_symmetry.space_group_name_H-M   'P 1'
#
loop_
_entity.id
_entity.type
_entity.pdbx_description
1 polymer ?
#
loop_
_entity_poly.entity_id
_entity_poly.type
_entity_poly.pdbx_seq_one_letter_code
_entity_poly.pdbx_strand_id
1 'polypeptide(L)'
;MGRRRGIGFSPRIPSLTKKIAAKTSYKRYIRHNLGFKAPRGWGWLTNPRRAAYNRAYYRKSKLWSSLPGWIVIGIILTALLGAFH
;
A
#
# COMPACT_ATOMS: atom_id res chain seq x y z
N MET A 1 24.08 12.23 -1.00
CA MET A 1 25.50 12.27 -1.40
C MET A 1 26.20 11.00 -0.91
N GLY A 2 26.20 9.93 -1.70
CA GLY A 2 26.77 8.63 -1.31
C GLY A 2 28.09 8.37 -2.03
N ARG A 3 29.22 8.50 -1.34
CA ARG A 3 30.54 8.14 -1.85
C ARG A 3 30.61 6.60 -1.92
N ARG A 4 30.33 6.02 -3.08
CA ARG A 4 30.58 4.60 -3.35
C ARG A 4 32.08 4.36 -3.24
N ARG A 5 32.53 3.47 -2.36
CA ARG A 5 33.90 2.94 -2.38
C ARG A 5 33.89 1.46 -2.01
N GLY A 6 34.44 0.68 -2.93
CA GLY A 6 35.16 -0.57 -2.69
C GLY A 6 34.31 -1.79 -2.39
N ILE A 7 34.20 -2.68 -3.38
CA ILE A 7 34.00 -4.11 -3.14
C ILE A 7 35.32 -4.61 -2.54
N GLY A 8 35.36 -4.81 -1.23
CA GLY A 8 36.50 -5.33 -0.51
C GLY A 8 36.11 -5.62 0.93
N PHE A 9 36.42 -6.81 1.42
CA PHE A 9 36.13 -7.29 2.78
C PHE A 9 37.05 -6.65 3.84
N SER A 10 37.37 -5.36 3.69
CA SER A 10 38.12 -4.65 4.73
C SER A 10 37.20 -4.42 5.94
N PRO A 11 37.64 -4.73 7.18
CA PRO A 11 36.86 -4.47 8.39
C PRO A 11 36.37 -3.02 8.38
N ARG A 12 35.05 -2.82 8.46
CA ARG A 12 34.49 -1.46 8.43
C ARG A 12 34.93 -0.73 9.70
N ILE A 13 35.97 0.09 9.60
CA ILE A 13 36.40 0.97 10.69
C ILE A 13 35.21 1.84 11.09
N PRO A 14 34.69 1.68 12.31
CA PRO A 14 33.43 2.28 12.67
C PRO A 14 33.66 3.73 13.09
N SER A 15 33.46 4.67 12.16
CA SER A 15 33.65 6.10 12.42
C SER A 15 32.67 6.63 13.48
N LEU A 16 33.20 7.24 14.54
CA LEU A 16 32.42 7.81 15.66
C LEU A 16 31.41 8.86 15.20
N THR A 17 31.80 9.71 14.25
CA THR A 17 30.92 10.75 13.68
C THR A 17 29.69 10.16 13.01
N LYS A 18 29.83 9.07 12.24
CA LYS A 18 28.68 8.38 11.64
C LYS A 18 27.81 7.68 12.68
N LYS A 19 28.39 7.16 13.77
CA LYS A 19 27.61 6.58 14.87
C LYS A 19 26.74 7.63 15.55
N ILE A 20 27.32 8.79 15.86
CA ILE A 20 26.61 9.91 16.49
C ILE A 20 25.55 10.46 15.53
N ALA A 21 25.90 10.74 14.27
CA ALA A 21 24.94 11.21 13.27
C ALA A 21 23.79 10.23 13.01
N ALA A 22 24.03 8.92 13.10
CA ALA A 22 22.98 7.92 13.00
C ALA A 22 22.04 7.91 14.22
N LYS A 23 22.57 8.18 15.42
CA LYS A 23 21.82 8.25 16.68
C LYS A 23 21.04 9.57 16.82
N THR A 24 21.59 10.69 16.35
CA THR A 24 20.97 12.03 16.46
C THR A 24 20.19 12.45 15.21
N SER A 25 20.02 11.56 14.23
CA SER A 25 19.27 11.89 13.01
C SER A 25 17.80 12.16 13.31
N TYR A 26 17.43 13.44 13.37
CA TYR A 26 16.08 13.90 13.66
C TYR A 26 15.03 13.36 12.68
N LYS A 27 15.32 13.37 11.38
CA LYS A 27 14.41 12.79 10.35
C LYS A 27 14.17 11.29 10.55
N ARG A 28 15.17 10.54 11.03
CA ARG A 28 15.04 9.11 11.36
C ARG A 28 14.19 8.92 12.61
N TYR A 29 14.44 9.71 13.65
CA TYR A 29 13.66 9.68 14.89
C TYR A 29 12.18 9.99 14.61
N ILE A 30 11.87 11.03 13.83
CA ILE A 30 10.50 11.35 13.43
C ILE A 30 9.84 10.20 12.67
N ARG A 31 10.52 9.63 11.67
CA ARG A 31 9.93 8.59 10.82
C ARG A 31 9.73 7.25 11.55
N HIS A 32 10.60 6.92 12.50
CA HIS A 32 10.64 5.59 13.12
C HIS A 32 10.18 5.55 14.58
N ASN A 33 10.34 6.62 15.36
CA ASN A 33 9.99 6.66 16.78
C ASN A 33 8.69 7.42 17.08
N LEU A 34 8.31 8.41 16.26
CA LEU A 34 7.05 9.16 16.47
C LEU A 34 5.80 8.42 15.98
N GLY A 35 5.88 7.13 15.65
CA GLY A 35 4.71 6.35 15.24
C GLY A 35 4.06 6.81 13.93
N PHE A 36 4.70 7.69 13.15
CA PHE A 36 4.23 8.20 11.84
C PHE A 36 4.23 7.15 10.71
N LYS A 37 4.18 5.85 11.05
CA LYS A 37 3.64 4.87 10.11
C LYS A 37 2.15 5.14 10.06
N ALA A 38 1.70 5.87 9.03
CA ALA A 38 0.30 6.16 8.78
C ALA A 38 -0.54 4.88 9.05
N PRO A 39 -1.30 4.84 10.15
CA PRO A 39 -2.05 3.63 10.51
C PRO A 39 -3.05 3.31 9.39
N ARG A 40 -3.45 2.03 9.28
CA ARG A 40 -4.43 1.62 8.27
C ARG A 40 -5.68 2.51 8.40
N GLY A 41 -6.03 3.22 7.32
CA GLY A 41 -7.13 4.21 7.31
C GLY A 41 -6.69 5.68 7.21
N TRP A 42 -5.42 6.02 7.44
CA TRP A 42 -4.87 7.38 7.26
C TRP A 42 -4.67 7.81 5.78
N GLY A 43 -5.27 7.07 4.84
CA GLY A 43 -5.33 7.48 3.45
C GLY A 43 -5.96 8.86 3.26
N TRP A 44 -6.88 9.27 4.15
CA TRP A 44 -7.47 10.62 4.13
C TRP A 44 -6.47 11.74 4.38
N LEU A 45 -5.49 11.54 5.27
CA LEU A 45 -4.50 12.55 5.62
C LEU A 45 -3.30 12.55 4.66
N THR A 46 -2.94 11.36 4.15
CA THR A 46 -1.74 11.19 3.29
C THR A 46 -2.05 11.31 1.79
N ASN A 47 -3.26 10.94 1.35
CA ASN A 47 -3.70 11.06 -0.03
C ASN A 47 -5.25 11.08 -0.12
N PRO A 48 -5.89 12.24 0.18
CA PRO A 48 -7.34 12.34 0.24
C PRO A 48 -8.03 11.98 -1.08
N ARG A 49 -7.43 12.35 -2.22
CA ARG A 49 -7.97 12.07 -3.55
C ARG A 49 -8.08 10.57 -3.82
N ARG A 50 -7.04 9.81 -3.49
CA ARG A 50 -7.03 8.35 -3.67
C ARG A 50 -7.95 7.65 -2.67
N ALA A 51 -8.04 8.16 -1.44
CA ALA A 51 -8.96 7.64 -0.43
C ALA A 51 -10.44 7.83 -0.85
N ALA A 52 -10.80 9.00 -1.38
CA ALA A 52 -12.13 9.28 -1.89
C ALA A 52 -12.49 8.40 -3.11
N TYR A 53 -11.58 8.27 -4.08
CA TYR A 53 -11.76 7.41 -5.25
C TYR A 53 -11.99 5.95 -4.86
N ASN A 54 -11.12 5.41 -3.99
CA ASN A 54 -11.27 4.03 -3.50
C ASN A 54 -12.59 3.83 -2.75
N ARG A 55 -13.07 4.82 -2.01
CA ARG A 55 -14.34 4.71 -1.28
C ARG A 55 -15.55 4.65 -2.23
N ALA A 56 -15.55 5.47 -3.28
CA ALA A 56 -16.58 5.45 -4.32
C ALA A 56 -16.54 4.16 -5.15
N TYR A 57 -15.34 3.64 -5.45
CA TYR A 57 -15.15 2.43 -6.23
C TYR A 57 -15.53 1.18 -5.43
N TYR A 58 -15.01 1.01 -4.20
CA TYR A 58 -15.24 -0.17 -3.36
C TYR A 58 -16.72 -0.38 -3.03
N ARG A 59 -17.52 0.70 -2.96
CA ARG A 59 -18.98 0.63 -2.77
C ARG A 59 -19.70 0.04 -4.00
N LYS A 60 -19.19 0.27 -5.22
CA LYS A 60 -19.74 -0.30 -6.46
C LYS A 60 -19.24 -1.72 -6.73
N SER A 61 -17.95 -1.97 -6.49
CA SER A 61 -17.34 -3.28 -6.69
C SER A 61 -17.94 -4.33 -5.78
N LYS A 62 -18.18 -4.01 -4.50
CA LYS A 62 -18.77 -4.97 -3.55
C LYS A 62 -20.20 -5.38 -3.98
N LEU A 63 -20.95 -4.49 -4.63
CA LEU A 63 -22.30 -4.79 -5.11
C LEU A 63 -22.30 -5.78 -6.28
N TRP A 64 -21.31 -5.68 -7.18
CA TRP A 64 -21.17 -6.52 -8.36
C TRP A 64 -20.46 -7.86 -8.08
N SER A 65 -19.54 -7.86 -7.11
CA SER A 65 -18.78 -9.06 -6.69
C SER A 65 -19.51 -9.91 -5.64
N SER A 66 -20.63 -9.42 -5.09
CA SER A 66 -21.46 -10.18 -4.15
C SER A 66 -22.55 -10.94 -4.92
N LEU A 67 -22.89 -12.13 -4.40
CA LEU A 67 -23.90 -13.12 -4.79
C LEU A 67 -24.95 -12.74 -5.87
N PRO A 68 -25.69 -11.62 -5.81
CA PRO A 68 -26.65 -11.24 -6.86
C PRO A 68 -26.10 -11.16 -8.29
N GLY A 69 -24.83 -10.75 -8.48
CA GLY A 69 -24.26 -10.62 -9.83
C GLY A 69 -24.18 -11.96 -10.59
N TRP A 70 -23.73 -13.01 -9.91
CA TRP A 70 -23.61 -14.35 -10.47
C TRP A 70 -24.97 -15.02 -10.67
N ILE A 71 -25.94 -14.73 -9.82
CA ILE A 71 -27.32 -15.23 -9.96
C ILE A 71 -27.96 -14.65 -11.22
N VAL A 72 -27.81 -13.35 -11.49
CA VAL A 72 -28.35 -12.72 -12.71
C VAL A 72 -27.69 -13.28 -13.96
N ILE A 73 -26.36 -13.49 -13.95
CA ILE A 73 -25.63 -14.10 -15.07
C ILE A 73 -26.13 -15.55 -15.30
N GLY A 74 -26.32 -16.32 -14.23
CA GLY A 74 -26.83 -17.68 -14.30
C GLY A 74 -28.24 -17.74 -14.91
N ILE A 75 -29.15 -16.87 -14.47
CA ILE A 75 -30.52 -16.77 -14.98
C ILE A 75 -30.52 -16.43 -16.49
N ILE A 76 -29.69 -15.48 -16.91
CA ILE A 76 -29.55 -15.09 -18.32
C ILE A 76 -29.02 -16.25 -19.15
N LEU A 77 -28.00 -16.99 -18.67
CA LEU A 77 -27.46 -18.15 -19.36
C LEU A 77 -28.47 -19.29 -19.50
N THR A 78 -29.25 -19.58 -18.45
CA THR A 78 -30.32 -20.59 -18.52
C THR A 78 -31.45 -20.17 -19.47
N ALA A 79 -31.82 -18.89 -19.49
CA ALA A 79 -32.84 -18.37 -20.40
C ALA A 79 -32.36 -18.41 -21.86
N LEU A 80 -31.07 -18.12 -22.10
CA LEU A 80 -30.49 -18.23 -23.44
C LEU A 80 -30.38 -19.68 -23.90
N LEU A 81 -29.85 -20.59 -23.07
CA LEU A 81 -29.77 -22.02 -23.41
C LEU A 81 -31.15 -22.65 -23.67
N GLY A 82 -32.16 -22.28 -22.89
CA GLY A 82 -33.54 -22.73 -23.10
C GLY A 82 -34.23 -22.11 -24.33
N ALA A 83 -33.69 -21.05 -24.91
CA ALA A 83 -34.20 -20.44 -26.15
C ALA A 83 -33.60 -21.07 -27.42
N PHE A 84 -32.57 -21.91 -27.29
CA PHE A 84 -31.88 -22.60 -28.40
C PHE A 84 -32.26 -24.08 -28.53
N HIS A 85 -33.23 -24.56 -27.76
CA HIS A 85 -33.77 -25.92 -27.81
C HIS A 85 -35.29 -25.86 -27.98
#